data_AF-A0A0D2S5G3-F1
#
_entry.id   AF-A0A0D2S5G3-F1
#
_cell.length_a   1.000
_cell.length_b   1.000
_cell.length_c   1.000
_cell.angle_alpha   90.00
_cell.angle_beta   90.00
_cell.angle_gamma   90.00
#
_symmetry.space_group_name_H-M   'P 1'
#
loop_
_entity.id
_entity.type
_entity.pdbx_description
1 polymer ?
#
loop_
_entity_poly.entity_id
_entity_poly.type
_entity_poly.pdbx_seq_one_letter_code
_entity_poly.pdbx_strand_id
1 'polypeptide(L)'
;MVKDEYFNMDDQKWDEMIKEAVQHGYLKDTKECEEILEDMLSWDKLLPDEMKKKVEERFNELGDMCERGELEVEEAYEQFKEFEDQMVMEYGKLMEAEGPPKFDETAVPDLKKNLDDPPGEGPILRWQTRVVFAPGGDAWHPKNRKVKMSVTVKELGLSKHQFRRLRELVGKRYHPGKDELTITSERFEHREENRKDCLRTLFSLIEEAGKANKMVEEARTKYVKNRLRANPAFMERLRAKTMKLQESRTSHA
;
A
#
# COMPACT_ATOMS: atom_id res chain seq x y z
N MET A 1 21.56 -29.34 -11.46
CA MET A 1 21.45 -28.59 -12.73
C MET A 1 20.09 -28.95 -13.31
N VAL A 2 19.11 -28.07 -13.12
CA VAL A 2 17.79 -28.22 -13.77
C VAL A 2 18.06 -28.06 -15.26
N LYS A 3 17.68 -29.06 -16.07
CA LYS A 3 17.74 -28.93 -17.52
C LYS A 3 16.79 -27.79 -17.86
N ASP A 4 17.33 -26.74 -18.45
CA ASP A 4 16.54 -25.58 -18.86
C ASP A 4 15.60 -26.04 -19.99
N GLU A 5 14.35 -26.33 -19.64
CA GLU A 5 13.34 -26.88 -20.55
C GLU A 5 13.03 -25.91 -21.72
N TYR A 6 13.46 -24.66 -21.58
CA TYR A 6 13.32 -23.60 -22.58
C TYR A 6 14.50 -23.51 -23.56
N PHE A 7 15.56 -24.31 -23.40
CA PHE A 7 16.78 -24.20 -24.21
C PHE A 7 16.64 -24.70 -25.66
N ASN A 8 15.56 -25.43 -25.97
CA ASN A 8 15.18 -25.84 -27.34
C ASN A 8 13.67 -25.61 -27.54
N MET A 9 13.26 -24.34 -27.49
CA MET A 9 11.91 -23.93 -27.83
C MET A 9 11.73 -24.02 -29.35
N ASP A 10 10.77 -24.84 -29.77
CA ASP A 10 10.32 -24.95 -31.16
C ASP A 10 8.88 -24.41 -31.24
N ASP A 11 8.43 -24.04 -32.45
CA ASP A 11 7.12 -23.41 -32.67
C ASP A 11 5.97 -24.28 -32.13
N GLN A 12 6.13 -25.60 -32.17
CA GLN A 12 5.14 -26.56 -31.68
C GLN A 12 5.02 -26.56 -30.15
N LYS A 13 6.14 -26.53 -29.41
CA LYS A 13 6.12 -26.42 -27.94
C LYS A 13 5.61 -25.07 -27.48
N TRP A 14 5.90 -24.01 -28.23
CA TRP A 14 5.35 -22.69 -27.93
C TRP A 14 3.82 -22.70 -28.04
N ASP A 15 3.27 -23.24 -29.13
CA ASP A 15 1.83 -23.37 -29.33
C ASP A 15 1.14 -24.21 -28.25
N GLU A 16 1.76 -25.31 -27.82
CA GLU A 16 1.23 -26.14 -26.74
C GLU A 16 1.23 -25.40 -25.39
N MET A 17 2.30 -24.67 -25.09
CA MET A 17 2.42 -23.89 -23.86
C MET A 17 1.41 -22.73 -23.81
N ILE A 18 1.19 -22.05 -24.94
CA ILE A 18 0.17 -20.99 -25.04
C ILE A 18 -1.24 -21.57 -24.90
N LYS A 19 -1.53 -22.72 -25.52
CA LYS A 19 -2.83 -23.41 -25.35
C LYS A 19 -3.10 -23.81 -23.91
N GLU A 20 -2.10 -24.33 -23.20
CA GLU A 20 -2.22 -24.72 -21.80
C GLU A 20 -2.43 -23.48 -20.90
N ALA A 21 -1.72 -22.38 -21.17
CA ALA A 21 -1.89 -21.12 -20.46
C ALA A 21 -3.27 -20.48 -20.67
N VAL A 22 -3.83 -20.58 -21.88
CA VAL A 22 -5.19 -20.10 -22.21
C VAL A 22 -6.26 -21.01 -21.58
N GLN A 23 -6.10 -22.33 -21.61
CA GLN A 23 -7.04 -23.28 -20.98
C GLN A 23 -7.10 -23.14 -19.45
N HIS A 24 -5.98 -22.83 -18.82
CA HIS A 24 -5.92 -22.57 -17.38
C HIS A 24 -6.30 -21.13 -16.99
N GLY A 25 -6.61 -20.26 -17.96
CA GLY A 25 -7.07 -18.90 -17.72
C GLY A 25 -5.97 -17.93 -17.27
N TYR A 26 -4.70 -18.31 -17.44
CA TYR A 26 -3.54 -17.44 -17.15
C TYR A 26 -3.31 -16.41 -18.27
N LEU A 27 -3.75 -16.73 -19.49
CA LEU A 27 -3.77 -15.81 -20.63
C LEU A 27 -5.18 -15.74 -21.25
N LYS A 28 -5.58 -14.56 -21.70
CA LYS A 28 -6.71 -14.40 -22.65
C LYS A 28 -6.19 -14.68 -24.06
N ASP A 29 -7.07 -15.10 -24.96
CA ASP A 29 -6.76 -15.55 -26.32
C ASP A 29 -5.71 -14.64 -27.00
N THR A 30 -4.52 -15.17 -27.26
CA THR A 30 -3.39 -14.41 -27.82
C THR A 30 -3.62 -13.99 -29.26
N LYS A 31 -4.66 -14.55 -29.90
CA LYS A 31 -5.06 -14.21 -31.25
C LYS A 31 -5.30 -12.72 -31.45
N GLU A 32 -5.85 -12.01 -30.48
CA GLU A 32 -6.03 -10.56 -30.61
C GLU A 32 -4.68 -9.82 -30.68
N CYS A 33 -3.67 -10.29 -29.93
CA CYS A 33 -2.32 -9.70 -29.98
C CYS A 33 -1.58 -10.07 -31.26
N GLU A 34 -1.72 -11.31 -31.72
CA GLU A 34 -1.17 -11.79 -33.00
C GLU A 34 -1.83 -11.07 -34.19
N GLU A 35 -3.15 -10.88 -34.18
CA GLU A 35 -3.89 -10.10 -35.17
C GLU A 35 -3.46 -8.62 -35.16
N ILE A 36 -3.26 -8.01 -33.98
CA ILE A 36 -2.72 -6.64 -33.89
C ILE A 36 -1.29 -6.57 -34.47
N LEU A 37 -0.45 -7.58 -34.24
CA LEU A 37 0.92 -7.63 -34.77
C LEU A 37 0.95 -7.89 -36.29
N GLU A 38 0.05 -8.72 -36.81
CA GLU A 38 -0.14 -8.90 -38.26
C GLU A 38 -0.73 -7.65 -38.93
N ASP A 39 -1.62 -6.93 -38.23
CA ASP A 39 -2.16 -5.64 -38.66
C ASP A 39 -1.09 -4.55 -38.64
N MET A 40 -0.11 -4.61 -37.73
CA MET A 40 1.07 -3.75 -37.75
C MET A 40 1.97 -3.95 -38.97
N LEU A 41 1.94 -5.13 -39.60
CA LEU A 41 2.64 -5.41 -40.85
C LEU A 41 1.90 -4.85 -42.08
N SER A 42 0.60 -4.59 -41.96
CA SER A 42 -0.27 -4.14 -43.05
C SER A 42 -0.63 -2.66 -42.88
N TRP A 43 0.20 -1.78 -43.45
CA TRP A 43 -0.01 -0.32 -43.46
C TRP A 43 -1.42 0.10 -43.90
N ASP A 44 -2.06 -0.70 -44.76
CA ASP A 44 -3.43 -0.54 -45.22
C ASP A 44 -4.48 -0.60 -44.10
N LYS A 45 -4.20 -1.18 -42.94
CA LYS A 45 -5.17 -1.22 -41.81
C LYS A 45 -4.94 -0.16 -40.76
N LEU A 46 -3.75 0.45 -40.72
CA LEU A 46 -3.35 1.39 -39.66
C LEU A 46 -3.60 2.86 -40.02
N LEU A 47 -3.53 3.21 -41.30
CA LEU A 47 -3.69 4.60 -41.73
C LEU A 47 -5.19 4.96 -41.79
N PRO A 48 -5.59 6.20 -41.45
CA PRO A 48 -6.91 6.71 -41.77
C PRO A 48 -7.18 6.66 -43.28
N ASP A 49 -8.43 6.43 -43.68
CA ASP A 49 -8.83 6.24 -45.09
C ASP A 49 -8.42 7.40 -46.02
N GLU A 50 -8.32 8.64 -45.49
CA GLU A 50 -7.83 9.80 -46.25
C GLU A 50 -6.33 9.72 -46.55
N MET A 51 -5.54 9.15 -45.64
CA MET A 51 -4.09 8.98 -45.84
C MET A 51 -3.79 7.78 -46.72
N LYS A 52 -4.60 6.71 -46.66
CA LYS A 52 -4.49 5.56 -47.57
C LYS A 52 -4.61 6.00 -49.03
N LYS A 53 -5.63 6.81 -49.35
CA LYS A 53 -5.83 7.34 -50.70
C LYS A 53 -4.63 8.14 -51.21
N LYS A 54 -4.01 8.96 -50.37
CA LYS A 54 -2.81 9.74 -50.74
C LYS A 54 -1.59 8.84 -51.00
N VAL A 55 -1.42 7.78 -50.21
CA VAL A 55 -0.34 6.79 -50.39
C VAL A 55 -0.55 5.97 -51.66
N GLU A 56 -1.78 5.54 -51.94
CA GLU A 56 -2.14 4.82 -53.17
C GLU A 56 -1.99 5.70 -54.42
N GLU A 57 -2.42 6.97 -54.39
CA GLU A 57 -2.23 7.91 -55.48
C GLU A 57 -0.74 8.13 -55.78
N ARG A 58 0.09 8.34 -54.74
CA ARG A 58 1.53 8.48 -54.91
C ARG A 58 2.22 7.22 -55.43
N PHE A 59 1.78 6.06 -54.97
CA PHE A 59 2.30 4.77 -55.43
C PHE A 59 1.98 4.55 -56.92
N ASN A 60 0.74 4.82 -57.33
CA ASN A 60 0.32 4.70 -58.73
C ASN A 60 1.02 5.73 -59.63
N GLU A 61 1.21 6.97 -59.17
CA GLU A 61 1.97 7.99 -59.91
C GLU A 61 3.44 7.57 -60.15
N LEU A 62 4.10 7.02 -59.12
CA LEU A 62 5.48 6.53 -59.22
C LEU A 62 5.56 5.28 -60.12
N GLY A 63 4.59 4.38 -60.02
CA GLY A 63 4.46 3.22 -60.91
C GLY A 63 4.28 3.63 -62.37
N ASP A 64 3.40 4.59 -62.65
CA ASP A 64 3.17 5.16 -63.97
C ASP A 64 4.43 5.84 -64.55
N MET A 65 5.24 6.50 -63.72
CA MET A 65 6.53 7.08 -64.14
C MET A 65 7.59 6.02 -64.44
N CYS A 66 7.61 4.92 -63.69
CA CYS A 66 8.46 3.77 -63.99
C CYS A 66 8.04 3.04 -65.27
N GLU A 67 6.73 2.86 -65.52
CA GLU A 67 6.22 2.23 -66.75
C GLU A 67 6.48 3.08 -68.00
N ARG A 68 6.49 4.41 -67.86
CA ARG A 68 6.90 5.35 -68.93
C ARG A 68 8.42 5.39 -69.16
N GLY A 69 9.22 4.73 -68.32
CA GLY A 69 10.68 4.72 -68.39
C GLY A 69 11.33 6.05 -68.00
N GLU A 70 10.60 6.91 -67.28
CA GLU A 70 11.07 8.21 -66.81
C GLU A 70 11.86 8.09 -65.50
N LEU A 71 11.73 6.96 -64.80
CA LEU A 71 12.34 6.71 -63.50
C LEU A 71 12.76 5.24 -63.35
N GLU A 72 13.95 5.00 -62.80
CA GLU A 72 14.40 3.66 -62.41
C GLU A 72 13.60 3.16 -61.18
N VAL A 73 13.41 1.85 -61.08
CA VAL A 73 12.60 1.23 -60.01
C VAL A 73 13.19 1.51 -58.63
N GLU A 74 14.52 1.62 -58.53
CA GLU A 74 15.21 1.95 -57.28
C GLU A 74 14.97 3.42 -56.87
N GLU A 75 14.99 4.36 -57.81
CA GLU A 75 14.74 5.78 -57.53
C GLU A 75 13.27 6.04 -57.15
N ALA A 76 12.34 5.27 -57.71
CA ALA A 76 10.92 5.36 -57.36
C ALA A 76 10.67 4.83 -55.95
N TYR A 77 11.39 3.79 -55.56
CA TYR A 77 11.34 3.25 -54.21
C TYR A 77 11.90 4.22 -53.17
N GLU A 78 13.02 4.89 -53.45
CA GLU A 78 13.58 5.91 -52.54
C GLU A 78 12.62 7.10 -52.37
N GLN A 79 12.03 7.59 -53.45
CA GLN A 79 11.04 8.67 -53.39
C GLN A 79 9.76 8.27 -52.64
N PHE A 80 9.34 7.02 -52.79
CA PHE A 80 8.21 6.49 -52.03
C PHE A 80 8.53 6.39 -50.53
N LYS A 81 9.73 5.92 -50.18
CA LYS A 81 10.16 5.80 -48.78
C LYS A 81 10.25 7.15 -48.08
N GLU A 82 10.77 8.18 -48.74
CA GLU A 82 10.78 9.54 -48.19
C GLU A 82 9.36 10.07 -47.96
N PHE A 83 8.42 9.70 -48.83
CA PHE A 83 7.02 10.04 -48.68
C PHE A 83 6.36 9.30 -47.51
N GLU A 84 6.64 8.00 -47.33
CA GLU A 84 6.18 7.21 -46.17
C GLU A 84 6.68 7.82 -44.85
N ASP A 85 7.96 8.15 -44.76
CA ASP A 85 8.57 8.76 -43.57
C ASP A 85 7.91 10.11 -43.24
N GLN A 86 7.61 10.93 -44.26
CA GLN A 86 6.89 12.20 -44.09
C GLN A 86 5.46 11.98 -43.57
N MET A 87 4.75 11.00 -44.13
CA MET A 87 3.37 10.68 -43.73
C MET A 87 3.28 10.17 -42.29
N VAL A 88 4.23 9.35 -41.84
CA VAL A 88 4.31 8.89 -40.43
C VAL A 88 4.53 10.06 -39.48
N MET A 89 5.37 11.03 -39.86
CA MET A 89 5.62 12.23 -39.07
C MET A 89 4.39 13.16 -38.99
N GLU A 90 3.61 13.27 -40.08
CA GLU A 90 2.33 14.00 -40.07
C GLU A 90 1.30 13.31 -39.17
N TYR A 91 1.21 11.98 -39.23
CA TYR A 91 0.31 11.21 -38.38
C TYR A 91 0.68 11.29 -36.90
N GLY A 92 1.97 11.24 -36.57
CA GLY A 92 2.46 11.44 -35.21
C GLY A 92 2.00 12.77 -34.64
N LYS A 93 2.07 13.86 -35.44
CA LYS A 93 1.57 15.18 -35.04
C LYS A 93 0.05 15.22 -34.89
N LEU A 94 -0.69 14.52 -35.75
CA LEU A 94 -2.15 14.41 -35.64
C LEU A 94 -2.57 13.67 -34.38
N MET A 95 -1.94 12.53 -34.07
CA MET A 95 -2.16 11.77 -32.84
C MET A 95 -1.77 12.58 -31.59
N GLU A 96 -0.66 13.32 -31.62
CA GLU A 96 -0.28 14.23 -30.54
C GLU A 96 -1.31 15.36 -30.35
N ALA A 97 -1.92 15.85 -31.44
CA ALA A 97 -2.95 16.89 -31.40
C ALA A 97 -4.32 16.36 -30.95
N GLU A 98 -4.68 15.14 -31.32
CA GLU A 98 -5.89 14.44 -30.85
C GLU A 98 -5.79 14.06 -29.37
N GLY A 99 -4.57 13.91 -28.86
CA GLY A 99 -4.29 13.58 -27.46
C GLY A 99 -4.54 12.10 -27.14
N PRO A 100 -4.20 11.64 -25.93
CA PRO A 100 -4.44 10.26 -25.54
C PRO A 100 -5.93 9.92 -25.65
N PRO A 101 -6.28 8.67 -26.04
CA PRO A 101 -7.67 8.25 -26.14
C PRO A 101 -8.40 8.57 -24.83
N LYS A 102 -9.51 9.30 -24.95
CA LYS A 102 -10.39 9.59 -23.82
C LYS A 102 -10.98 8.25 -23.38
N PHE A 103 -10.56 7.76 -22.21
CA PHE A 103 -11.22 6.64 -21.56
C PHE A 103 -12.72 6.97 -21.42
N ASP A 104 -13.58 6.02 -21.76
CA ASP A 104 -15.03 6.18 -21.71
C ASP A 104 -15.45 6.90 -20.42
N GLU A 105 -16.09 8.08 -20.57
CA GLU A 105 -16.64 8.90 -19.48
C GLU A 105 -17.78 8.19 -18.71
N THR A 106 -18.10 6.93 -19.05
CA THR A 106 -18.98 6.07 -18.26
C THR A 106 -18.35 5.61 -16.94
N ALA A 107 -17.03 5.78 -16.77
CA ALA A 107 -16.39 5.74 -15.46
C ALA A 107 -16.82 6.99 -14.67
N VAL A 108 -18.02 6.91 -14.07
CA VAL A 108 -18.52 7.90 -13.12
C VAL A 108 -17.38 8.17 -12.14
N PRO A 109 -16.84 9.41 -12.09
CA PRO A 109 -15.86 9.75 -11.07
C PRO A 109 -16.54 9.43 -9.75
N ASP A 110 -15.92 8.58 -8.93
CA ASP A 110 -16.45 8.25 -7.61
C ASP A 110 -16.29 9.49 -6.71
N LEU A 111 -17.11 10.50 -7.00
CA LEU A 111 -17.28 11.77 -6.31
C LEU A 111 -18.09 11.58 -5.03
N LYS A 112 -18.34 10.31 -4.64
CA LYS A 112 -18.65 9.97 -3.26
C LYS A 112 -17.47 10.39 -2.41
N LYS A 113 -17.50 11.67 -2.01
CA LYS A 113 -17.01 12.13 -0.73
C LYS A 113 -17.74 11.30 0.31
N ASN A 114 -17.29 10.07 0.54
CA ASN A 114 -17.45 9.44 1.82
C ASN A 114 -16.86 10.45 2.78
N LEU A 115 -17.76 11.15 3.48
CA LEU A 115 -17.41 12.19 4.43
C LEU A 115 -16.38 11.56 5.35
N ASP A 116 -15.13 12.03 5.27
CA ASP A 116 -14.11 11.66 6.23
C ASP A 116 -14.71 11.84 7.63
N ASP A 117 -14.58 10.81 8.47
CA ASP A 117 -15.08 10.83 9.84
C ASP A 117 -14.69 12.18 10.50
N PRO A 118 -15.64 12.88 11.15
CA PRO A 118 -15.40 14.20 11.68
C PRO A 118 -14.18 14.21 12.62
N PRO A 119 -13.33 15.25 12.56
CA PRO A 119 -12.12 15.32 13.36
C PRO A 119 -12.48 15.42 14.84
N GLY A 120 -12.45 14.30 15.55
CA GLY A 120 -12.70 14.21 16.99
C GLY A 120 -13.56 13.03 17.44
N GLU A 121 -14.33 12.42 16.52
CA GLU A 121 -15.11 11.19 16.76
C GLU A 121 -14.64 10.02 15.88
N GLY A 122 -13.38 10.08 15.45
CA GLY A 122 -12.76 9.03 14.65
C GLY A 122 -12.26 7.87 15.51
N PRO A 123 -12.03 6.69 14.90
CA PRO A 123 -11.50 5.53 15.60
C PRO A 123 -10.17 5.84 16.30
N ILE A 124 -10.04 5.37 17.54
CA ILE A 124 -8.90 5.55 18.48
C ILE A 124 -7.54 5.22 17.84
N LEU A 125 -7.55 4.36 16.83
CA LEU A 125 -6.37 3.88 16.12
C LEU A 125 -6.38 4.38 14.67
N ARG A 126 -5.35 5.13 14.30
CA ARG A 126 -5.07 5.53 12.92
C ARG A 126 -3.97 4.68 12.31
N TRP A 127 -4.29 3.98 11.23
CA TRP A 127 -3.34 3.14 10.49
C TRP A 127 -2.86 3.85 9.24
N GLN A 128 -1.55 3.82 9.01
CA GLN A 128 -0.93 4.30 7.79
C GLN A 128 -0.06 3.17 7.21
N THR A 129 -0.42 2.77 6.00
CA THR A 129 0.27 1.74 5.22
C THR A 129 0.75 2.36 3.92
N ARG A 130 1.98 2.05 3.51
CA ARG A 130 2.49 2.46 2.20
C ARG A 130 2.29 1.33 1.20
N VAL A 131 1.72 1.65 0.04
CA VAL A 131 1.66 0.79 -1.13
C VAL A 131 2.40 1.50 -2.24
N VAL A 132 3.54 0.94 -2.65
CA VAL A 132 4.29 1.37 -3.81
C VAL A 132 3.98 0.39 -4.93
N PHE A 133 3.47 0.90 -6.04
CA PHE A 133 3.31 0.18 -7.27
C PHE A 133 4.64 0.21 -8.03
N ALA A 134 5.21 -0.97 -8.32
CA ALA A 134 6.41 -1.08 -9.12
C ALA A 134 6.04 -1.12 -10.61
N PRO A 135 6.74 -0.40 -11.50
CA PRO A 135 6.55 -0.55 -12.94
C PRO A 135 7.12 -1.91 -13.36
N GLY A 136 6.23 -2.85 -13.69
CA GLY A 136 6.57 -4.23 -14.09
C GLY A 136 6.03 -5.29 -13.13
N GLY A 137 4.78 -5.71 -13.35
CA GLY A 137 4.17 -6.93 -12.79
C GLY A 137 4.41 -7.18 -11.29
N ASP A 138 4.67 -8.44 -10.94
CA ASP A 138 4.76 -8.97 -9.56
C ASP A 138 5.97 -8.50 -8.72
N ALA A 139 6.63 -7.40 -9.09
CA ALA A 139 7.79 -6.90 -8.36
C ALA A 139 7.40 -6.38 -6.95
N TRP A 140 7.86 -7.11 -5.92
CA TRP A 140 7.64 -6.74 -4.52
C TRP A 140 8.56 -5.58 -4.09
N HIS A 141 7.97 -4.54 -3.50
CA HIS A 141 8.72 -3.39 -2.99
C HIS A 141 8.91 -3.45 -1.46
N PRO A 142 10.14 -3.31 -0.92
CA PRO A 142 10.43 -3.49 0.52
C PRO A 142 9.71 -2.49 1.45
N LYS A 143 9.37 -1.30 0.95
CA LYS A 143 8.54 -0.32 1.71
C LYS A 143 7.09 -0.78 1.93
N ASN A 144 6.59 -1.81 1.24
CA ASN A 144 5.20 -2.26 1.34
C ASN A 144 4.90 -3.05 2.63
N ARG A 145 5.96 -3.52 3.34
CA ARG A 145 5.84 -4.19 4.64
C ARG A 145 5.64 -3.24 5.81
N LYS A 146 6.05 -1.97 5.66
CA LYS A 146 6.01 -0.96 6.73
C LYS A 146 4.59 -0.61 7.12
N VAL A 147 4.29 -0.73 8.41
CA VAL A 147 3.02 -0.30 9.00
C VAL A 147 3.29 0.70 10.11
N LYS A 148 2.58 1.84 10.07
CA LYS A 148 2.59 2.85 11.13
C LYS A 148 1.20 2.92 11.75
N MET A 149 1.15 2.75 13.07
CA MET A 149 -0.05 2.92 13.88
C MET A 149 0.12 4.16 14.76
N SER A 150 -0.89 5.01 14.79
CA SER A 150 -0.92 6.21 15.61
C SER A 150 -2.15 6.20 16.51
N VAL A 151 -1.98 6.49 17.80
CA VAL A 151 -3.01 6.33 18.83
C VAL A 151 -3.11 7.61 19.65
N THR A 152 -4.32 8.15 19.81
CA THR A 152 -4.57 9.27 20.71
C THR A 152 -4.64 8.74 22.15
N VAL A 153 -3.71 9.15 23.02
CA VAL A 153 -3.59 8.54 24.35
C VAL A 153 -4.75 8.95 25.28
N LYS A 154 -5.29 10.17 25.15
CA LYS A 154 -6.46 10.63 25.90
C LYS A 154 -7.71 9.78 25.66
N GLU A 155 -7.87 9.25 24.45
CA GLU A 155 -9.02 8.40 24.09
C GLU A 155 -8.91 6.98 24.69
N LEU A 156 -7.72 6.55 25.15
CA LEU A 156 -7.53 5.27 25.81
C LEU A 156 -8.14 5.20 27.23
N GLY A 157 -8.61 6.32 27.79
CA GLY A 157 -9.26 6.33 29.10
C GLY A 157 -8.36 5.96 30.28
N LEU A 158 -7.04 6.16 30.15
CA LEU A 158 -6.07 5.81 31.18
C LEU A 158 -6.13 6.74 32.39
N SER A 159 -5.86 6.20 33.59
CA SER A 159 -5.70 7.01 34.80
C SER A 159 -4.51 7.98 34.67
N LYS A 160 -4.51 9.06 35.45
CA LYS A 160 -3.39 10.03 35.49
C LYS A 160 -2.02 9.39 35.79
N HIS A 161 -2.00 8.32 36.60
CA HIS A 161 -0.77 7.61 36.96
C HIS A 161 -0.34 6.65 35.84
N GLN A 162 -1.29 5.95 35.24
CA GLN A 162 -1.05 5.07 34.08
C GLN A 162 -0.53 5.88 32.89
N PHE A 163 -1.14 7.03 32.61
CA PHE A 163 -0.72 7.94 31.55
C PHE A 163 0.74 8.41 31.71
N ARG A 164 1.12 8.82 32.93
CA ARG A 164 2.50 9.25 33.22
C ARG A 164 3.49 8.12 32.99
N ARG A 165 3.17 6.91 33.46
CA ARG A 165 4.01 5.73 33.25
C ARG A 165 4.09 5.34 31.78
N LEU A 166 2.98 5.38 31.06
CA LEU A 166 2.95 5.11 29.62
C LEU A 166 3.90 6.08 28.92
N ARG A 167 3.75 7.39 29.15
CA ARG A 167 4.61 8.43 28.55
C ARG A 167 6.10 8.18 28.79
N GLU A 168 6.46 7.70 29.98
CA GLU A 168 7.83 7.33 30.33
C GLU A 168 8.31 6.09 29.56
N LEU A 169 7.47 5.05 29.42
CA LEU A 169 7.77 3.83 28.68
C LEU A 169 7.97 4.08 27.17
N VAL A 170 7.12 4.91 26.55
CA VAL A 170 7.21 5.18 25.11
C VAL A 170 8.25 6.24 24.74
N GLY A 171 8.61 7.13 25.66
CA GLY A 171 9.66 8.13 25.46
C GLY A 171 9.43 8.98 24.20
N LYS A 172 10.36 8.91 23.24
CA LYS A 172 10.33 9.70 21.99
C LYS A 172 9.22 9.30 21.01
N ARG A 173 8.58 8.16 21.21
CA ARG A 173 7.48 7.67 20.34
C ARG A 173 6.18 8.44 20.56
N TYR A 174 6.07 9.14 21.67
CA TYR A 174 4.91 9.94 22.04
C TYR A 174 5.15 11.41 21.70
N HIS A 175 4.18 12.05 21.05
CA HIS A 175 4.22 13.46 20.68
C HIS A 175 3.36 14.30 21.65
N PRO A 176 3.96 15.09 22.57
CA PRO A 176 3.20 15.80 23.61
C PRO A 176 2.25 16.89 23.09
N GLY A 177 2.51 17.47 21.91
CA GLY A 177 1.69 18.54 21.35
C GLY A 177 0.35 18.07 20.77
N LYS A 178 0.32 16.84 20.22
CA LYS A 178 -0.88 16.23 19.60
C LYS A 178 -1.47 15.08 20.41
N ASP A 179 -0.84 14.74 21.54
CA ASP A 179 -1.18 13.60 22.39
C ASP A 179 -1.24 12.26 21.63
N GLU A 180 -0.29 12.08 20.69
CA GLU A 180 -0.28 10.95 19.76
C GLU A 180 0.91 10.03 20.02
N LEU A 181 0.64 8.76 20.24
CA LEU A 181 1.63 7.69 20.31
C LEU A 181 1.78 7.05 18.93
N THR A 182 2.99 7.11 18.36
CA THR A 182 3.30 6.45 17.09
C THR A 182 4.08 5.15 17.33
N ILE A 183 3.57 4.02 16.84
CA ILE A 183 4.25 2.72 16.80
C ILE A 183 4.43 2.35 15.32
N THR A 184 5.66 2.02 14.93
CA THR A 184 5.98 1.58 13.57
C THR A 184 6.62 0.21 13.64
N SER A 185 6.18 -0.72 12.79
CA SER A 185 6.81 -2.02 12.61
C SER A 185 7.20 -2.24 11.16
N GLU A 186 8.44 -2.70 10.98
CA GLU A 186 9.04 -3.17 9.72
C GLU A 186 9.78 -4.50 9.95
N ARG A 187 9.52 -5.17 11.08
CA ARG A 187 10.26 -6.35 11.53
C ARG A 187 9.93 -7.60 10.71
N PHE A 188 8.69 -7.68 10.24
CA PHE A 188 8.18 -8.84 9.53
C PHE A 188 8.12 -8.59 8.02
N GLU A 189 8.11 -9.66 7.25
CA GLU A 189 8.03 -9.62 5.78
C GLU A 189 6.63 -9.18 5.32
N HIS A 190 5.60 -9.72 5.97
CA HIS A 190 4.21 -9.44 5.64
C HIS A 190 3.67 -8.24 6.41
N ARG A 191 2.90 -7.41 5.70
CA ARG A 191 2.19 -6.26 6.28
C ARG A 191 1.28 -6.65 7.43
N GLU A 192 0.55 -7.76 7.28
CA GLU A 192 -0.40 -8.21 8.30
C GLU A 192 0.28 -8.63 9.61
N GLU A 193 1.49 -9.17 9.52
CA GLU A 193 2.30 -9.49 10.70
C GLU A 193 2.79 -8.22 11.39
N ASN A 194 3.26 -7.23 10.62
CA ASN A 194 3.61 -5.92 11.16
C ASN A 194 2.41 -5.21 11.80
N ARG A 195 1.19 -5.38 11.25
CA ARG A 195 -0.05 -4.88 11.85
C ARG A 195 -0.33 -5.54 13.20
N LYS A 196 -0.24 -6.87 13.27
CA LYS A 196 -0.40 -7.63 14.53
C LYS A 196 0.65 -7.23 15.56
N ASP A 197 1.88 -7.01 15.13
CA ASP A 197 2.99 -6.62 15.99
C ASP A 197 2.82 -5.23 16.62
N CYS A 198 2.32 -4.26 15.84
CA CYS A 198 1.94 -2.94 16.35
C CYS A 198 0.88 -3.07 17.47
N LEU A 199 -0.15 -3.90 17.28
CA LEU A 199 -1.20 -4.12 18.29
C LEU A 199 -0.66 -4.83 19.54
N ARG A 200 0.15 -5.88 19.38
CA ARG A 200 0.79 -6.56 20.52
C ARG A 200 1.61 -5.58 21.35
N THR A 201 2.41 -4.75 20.70
CA THR A 201 3.24 -3.73 21.36
C THR A 201 2.36 -2.72 22.11
N LEU A 202 1.25 -2.27 21.51
CA LEU A 202 0.31 -1.38 22.18
C LEU A 202 -0.33 -2.03 23.43
N PHE A 203 -0.78 -3.27 23.33
CA PHE A 203 -1.36 -3.97 24.48
C PHE A 203 -0.34 -4.20 25.60
N SER A 204 0.90 -4.58 25.27
CA SER A 204 1.97 -4.70 26.26
C SER A 204 2.24 -3.36 26.97
N LEU A 205 2.26 -2.25 26.23
CA LEU A 205 2.42 -0.91 26.81
C LEU A 205 1.27 -0.52 27.74
N ILE A 206 0.02 -0.84 27.35
CA ILE A 206 -1.17 -0.58 28.17
C ILE A 206 -1.12 -1.43 29.45
N GLU A 207 -0.74 -2.70 29.35
CA GLU A 207 -0.64 -3.59 30.51
C GLU A 207 0.44 -3.11 31.49
N GLU A 208 1.61 -2.74 30.98
CA GLU A 208 2.70 -2.21 31.80
C GLU A 208 2.35 -0.86 32.43
N ALA A 209 1.67 0.02 31.70
CA ALA A 209 1.13 1.26 32.25
C ALA A 209 0.07 0.96 33.33
N GLY A 210 -0.75 -0.08 33.13
CA GLY A 210 -1.79 -0.54 34.05
C GLY A 210 -1.28 -0.82 35.47
N LYS A 211 -0.06 -1.35 35.58
CA LYS A 211 0.63 -1.65 36.85
C LYS A 211 0.93 -0.39 37.69
N ALA A 212 0.92 0.80 37.09
CA ALA A 212 1.19 2.07 37.79
C ALA A 212 0.24 2.32 38.97
N ASN A 213 -1.06 2.03 38.81
CA ASN A 213 -2.05 2.30 39.85
C ASN A 213 -1.75 1.51 41.12
N LYS A 214 -1.40 0.22 40.98
CA LYS A 214 -1.04 -0.65 42.12
C LYS A 214 0.18 -0.10 42.84
N MET A 215 1.22 0.30 42.10
CA MET A 215 2.43 0.87 42.69
C MET A 215 2.16 2.16 43.47
N VAL A 216 1.28 3.03 42.96
CA VAL A 216 0.88 4.26 43.66
C VAL A 216 0.11 3.94 44.94
N GLU A 217 -0.84 3.00 44.90
CA GLU A 217 -1.61 2.59 46.08
C GLU A 217 -0.74 1.91 47.14
N GLU A 218 0.22 1.08 46.74
CA GLU A 218 1.21 0.49 47.65
C GLU A 218 2.08 1.57 48.29
N ALA A 219 2.56 2.55 47.51
CA ALA A 219 3.35 3.67 48.03
C ALA A 219 2.56 4.53 49.02
N ARG A 220 1.29 4.86 48.70
CA ARG A 220 0.37 5.57 49.61
C ARG A 220 0.14 4.80 50.90
N THR A 221 -0.14 3.50 50.78
CA THR A 221 -0.37 2.63 51.93
C THR A 221 0.87 2.56 52.83
N LYS A 222 2.06 2.43 52.25
CA LYS A 222 3.34 2.42 52.99
C LYS A 222 3.57 3.76 53.69
N TYR A 223 3.34 4.88 53.01
CA TYR A 223 3.47 6.22 53.58
C TYR A 223 2.52 6.42 54.77
N VAL A 224 1.23 6.09 54.61
CA VAL A 224 0.23 6.22 55.68
C VAL A 224 0.57 5.30 56.86
N LYS A 225 0.93 4.04 56.62
CA LYS A 225 1.36 3.11 57.68
C LYS A 225 2.55 3.65 58.48
N ASN A 226 3.56 4.21 57.80
CA ASN A 226 4.72 4.81 58.46
C ASN A 226 4.34 6.04 59.28
N ARG A 227 3.49 6.92 58.76
CA ARG A 227 3.00 8.10 59.48
C ARG A 227 2.14 7.74 60.69
N LEU A 228 1.30 6.70 60.58
CA LEU A 228 0.51 6.20 61.70
C LEU A 228 1.37 5.57 62.79
N ARG A 229 2.42 4.82 62.42
CA ARG A 229 3.39 4.27 63.38
C ARG A 229 4.18 5.36 64.11
N ALA A 230 4.49 6.46 63.42
CA ALA A 230 5.17 7.60 64.01
C ALA A 230 4.26 8.44 64.93
N ASN A 231 2.94 8.24 64.90
CA ASN A 231 2.00 8.97 65.76
C ASN A 231 1.79 8.22 67.10
N PRO A 232 2.31 8.74 68.23
CA PRO A 232 2.23 8.05 69.52
C PRO A 232 0.77 7.88 70.00
N ALA A 233 -0.08 8.90 69.87
CA ALA A 233 -1.48 8.83 70.29
C ALA A 233 -2.29 7.79 69.51
N PHE A 234 -1.97 7.60 68.22
CA PHE A 234 -2.57 6.53 67.42
C PHE A 234 -2.11 5.15 67.87
N MET A 235 -0.81 4.99 68.16
CA MET A 235 -0.25 3.72 68.62
C MET A 235 -0.77 3.29 69.99
N GLU A 236 -1.02 4.22 70.90
CA GLU A 236 -1.68 3.93 72.18
C GLU A 236 -3.11 3.42 71.99
N ARG A 237 -3.91 4.10 71.16
CA ARG A 237 -5.27 3.64 70.81
C ARG A 237 -5.24 2.26 70.15
N LEU A 238 -4.26 2.00 69.28
CA LEU A 238 -4.07 0.72 68.63
C LEU A 238 -3.76 -0.39 69.64
N ARG A 239 -2.85 -0.15 70.60
CA ARG A 239 -2.53 -1.09 71.68
C ARG A 239 -3.77 -1.40 72.52
N ALA A 240 -4.48 -0.38 72.97
CA ALA A 240 -5.71 -0.54 73.77
C ALA A 240 -6.79 -1.35 73.04
N LYS A 241 -6.96 -1.12 71.73
CA LYS A 241 -7.91 -1.89 70.90
C LYS A 241 -7.47 -3.36 70.74
N THR A 242 -6.17 -3.59 70.61
CA THR A 242 -5.61 -4.95 70.46
C THR A 242 -5.78 -5.76 71.74
N MET A 243 -5.55 -5.14 72.91
CA MET A 243 -5.76 -5.78 74.22
C MET A 243 -7.23 -6.17 74.43
N LYS A 244 -8.18 -5.25 74.16
CA LYS A 244 -9.62 -5.56 74.22
C LYS A 244 -10.04 -6.72 73.31
N LEU A 245 -9.45 -6.82 72.12
CA LEU A 245 -9.75 -7.91 71.18
C LEU A 245 -9.21 -9.25 71.70
N GLN A 246 -8.01 -9.26 72.29
CA GLN A 246 -7.45 -10.47 72.90
C GLN A 246 -8.29 -10.94 74.09
N GLU A 247 -8.68 -10.03 74.98
CA GLU A 247 -9.55 -10.33 76.12
C GLU A 247 -10.88 -10.96 75.66
N SER A 248 -11.51 -10.40 74.62
CA SER A 248 -12.77 -10.94 74.06
C SER A 248 -12.61 -12.33 73.42
N ARG A 249 -11.42 -12.63 72.86
CA ARG A 249 -11.14 -13.95 72.26
C ARG A 249 -10.90 -15.02 73.33
N THR A 250 -10.25 -14.66 74.43
CA THR A 250 -10.00 -15.57 75.55
C THR A 250 -11.25 -15.85 76.38
N SER A 251 -12.26 -14.97 76.37
CA SER A 251 -13.54 -15.19 77.05
C SER A 251 -14.56 -16.02 76.25
N HIS A 252 -14.26 -16.31 74.98
CA HIS A 252 -15.12 -17.11 74.07
C HIS A 252 -14.52 -18.47 73.71
N ALA A 253 -13.39 -18.86 74.32
CA ALA A 253 -12.78 -20.18 74.24
C ALA A 253 -12.97 -20.91 75.58
#